data_AF-V9L2I1-F1
#
_entry.id   AF-V9L2I1-F1
#
_cell.length_a   1.000
_cell.length_b   1.000
_cell.length_c   1.000
_cell.angle_alpha   90.00
_cell.angle_beta   90.00
_cell.angle_gamma   90.00
#
_symmetry.space_group_name_H-M   'P 1'
#
loop_
_entity.id
_entity.type
_entity.pdbx_description
1 polymer ?
#
loop_
_entity_poly.entity_id
_entity_poly.type
_entity_poly.pdbx_seq_one_letter_code
_entity_poly.pdbx_strand_id
1 'polypeptide(L)'
;DDGCDDFEIPVLPSGSHLFINVKSTWGDRHYVGLNGIEIFCSSGEPVHIVHIRANPADINILPTYGKDPRVIANLIDGVNRTQDDMHLWLAPFTPGRPHAITVDFASSCQVAMIRIWNYNKSRIHSFRGIKDVEISLDEQFIFKGEIAKASGTLNGALEQFGDTILFTTDDKILEAMAQYDKTFDAEIDYTQPLGFEEDVNRPRTADGEGDERPFTQAGFRAEDKPEPLSAAYTLTGLTSQALGEYTGKCLQLNFTLTWGDSHYLGLTGLEVVGKEGQALPIPREIIEASPTDLNELPEYNEDIRTLDKLIDGINITMEDEHMWLIPFTYGANHFLTVTFDKPQSIVGLRFWNYNKTSEDTYRGAKIVHVTLDGCRISPPEGFLIRKGPGNCHFDFA
;
A
#
# COMPACT_ATOMS: atom_id res chain seq x y z
N ASP A 1 -31.30 -15.87 15.64
CA ASP A 1 -31.01 -15.58 14.23
C ASP A 1 -30.33 -14.24 14.11
N ASP A 2 -29.01 -14.20 14.29
CA ASP A 2 -28.21 -13.09 13.78
C ASP A 2 -27.36 -13.71 12.67
N GLY A 3 -27.97 -13.82 11.50
CA GLY A 3 -27.28 -14.23 10.28
C GLY A 3 -26.16 -13.24 10.01
N CYS A 4 -24.92 -13.71 10.20
CA CYS A 4 -23.77 -13.11 9.55
C CYS A 4 -23.96 -13.36 8.05
N ASP A 5 -24.65 -12.43 7.37
CA ASP A 5 -24.56 -12.34 5.92
C ASP A 5 -23.08 -12.12 5.61
N ASP A 6 -22.43 -13.14 5.06
CA ASP A 6 -21.06 -13.06 4.54
C ASP A 6 -21.04 -11.98 3.44
N PHE A 7 -20.64 -10.76 3.81
CA PHE A 7 -20.50 -9.66 2.88
C PHE A 7 -19.23 -9.88 2.04
N GLU A 8 -19.42 -10.12 0.76
CA GLU A 8 -18.32 -10.26 -0.21
C GLU A 8 -18.16 -8.98 -1.04
N ILE A 9 -16.90 -8.55 -1.25
CA ILE A 9 -16.59 -7.40 -2.09
C ILE A 9 -16.86 -7.79 -3.56
N PRO A 10 -17.74 -7.08 -4.28
CA PRO A 10 -18.08 -7.44 -5.65
C PRO A 10 -16.94 -7.14 -6.63
N VAL A 11 -16.86 -7.92 -7.70
CA VAL A 11 -15.95 -7.65 -8.82
C VAL A 11 -16.61 -6.65 -9.78
N LEU A 12 -15.90 -5.56 -10.09
CA LEU A 12 -16.29 -4.52 -11.04
C LEU A 12 -17.75 -4.03 -10.87
N PRO A 13 -18.17 -3.58 -9.67
CA PRO A 13 -19.52 -3.08 -9.45
C PRO A 13 -19.80 -1.89 -10.37
N SER A 14 -21.02 -1.82 -10.90
CA SER A 14 -21.42 -0.77 -11.85
C SER A 14 -22.46 0.15 -11.25
N GLY A 15 -22.32 1.45 -11.49
CA GLY A 15 -23.27 2.45 -11.04
C GLY A 15 -22.80 3.87 -11.25
N SER A 16 -23.55 4.84 -10.73
CA SER A 16 -23.29 6.28 -10.90
C SER A 16 -23.39 7.12 -9.63
N HIS A 17 -23.89 6.55 -8.53
CA HIS A 17 -24.07 7.23 -7.25
C HIS A 17 -23.32 6.48 -6.15
N LEU A 18 -22.18 7.01 -5.73
CA LEU A 18 -21.40 6.48 -4.62
C LEU A 18 -21.84 7.12 -3.30
N PHE A 19 -22.05 6.29 -2.29
CA PHE A 19 -22.36 6.71 -0.93
C PHE A 19 -21.35 6.09 0.04
N ILE A 20 -20.64 6.93 0.79
CA ILE A 20 -19.67 6.52 1.81
C ILE A 20 -20.24 6.89 3.17
N ASN A 21 -20.59 5.89 3.97
CA ASN A 21 -21.05 6.02 5.34
C ASN A 21 -19.88 5.91 6.30
N VAL A 22 -19.57 6.97 7.04
CA VAL A 22 -18.51 6.99 8.04
C VAL A 22 -19.09 6.62 9.40
N LYS A 23 -18.63 5.49 9.95
CA LYS A 23 -19.14 4.92 11.22
C LYS A 23 -18.32 5.38 12.42
N SER A 24 -17.00 5.51 12.25
CA SER A 24 -16.08 5.88 13.32
C SER A 24 -14.87 6.66 12.79
N THR A 25 -14.12 7.23 13.74
CA THR A 25 -12.83 7.89 13.51
C THR A 25 -11.73 7.12 14.23
N TRP A 26 -10.47 7.44 13.95
CA TRP A 26 -9.32 6.86 14.65
C TRP A 26 -9.15 7.30 16.11
N GLY A 27 -9.97 8.22 16.61
CA GLY A 27 -9.99 8.58 18.03
C GLY A 27 -10.44 10.00 18.35
N ASP A 28 -10.58 10.89 17.35
CA ASP A 28 -11.12 12.24 17.58
C ASP A 28 -12.64 12.17 17.78
N ARG A 29 -13.11 12.73 18.90
CA ARG A 29 -14.52 12.69 19.32
C ARG A 29 -15.39 13.78 18.71
N HIS A 30 -14.77 14.77 18.07
CA HIS A 30 -15.41 16.02 17.66
C HIS A 30 -15.32 16.27 16.16
N TYR A 31 -14.34 15.68 15.49
CA TYR A 31 -14.09 15.94 14.08
C TYR A 31 -13.75 14.69 13.29
N VAL A 32 -14.11 14.72 12.03
CA VAL A 32 -13.77 13.72 11.03
C VAL A 32 -13.24 14.41 9.78
N GLY A 33 -12.22 13.87 9.15
CA GLY A 33 -11.65 14.45 7.95
C GLY A 33 -11.02 13.44 7.01
N LEU A 34 -10.66 13.92 5.84
CA LEU A 34 -9.96 13.20 4.78
C LEU A 34 -9.09 14.16 3.98
N ASN A 35 -8.10 13.62 3.28
CA ASN A 35 -7.30 14.33 2.30
C ASN A 35 -7.90 14.23 0.90
N GLY A 36 -8.48 13.08 0.52
CA GLY A 36 -8.86 12.86 -0.87
C GLY A 36 -9.58 11.55 -1.11
N ILE A 37 -10.28 11.48 -2.24
CA ILE A 37 -10.95 10.29 -2.77
C ILE A 37 -10.66 10.23 -4.26
N GLU A 38 -10.08 9.12 -4.71
CA GLU A 38 -9.87 8.84 -6.13
C GLU A 38 -10.67 7.61 -6.53
N ILE A 39 -11.30 7.65 -7.71
CA ILE A 39 -12.15 6.57 -8.22
C ILE A 39 -11.75 6.33 -9.67
N PHE A 40 -11.53 5.08 -10.05
CA PHE A 40 -11.13 4.70 -11.41
C PHE A 40 -12.11 3.70 -11.99
N CYS A 41 -12.46 3.85 -13.28
CA CYS A 41 -13.29 2.91 -14.00
C CYS A 41 -12.47 1.71 -14.53
N SER A 42 -13.15 0.66 -14.99
CA SER A 42 -12.54 -0.50 -15.67
C SER A 42 -11.80 -0.16 -16.98
N SER A 43 -12.01 1.03 -17.55
CA SER A 43 -11.23 1.54 -18.68
C SER A 43 -9.82 2.01 -18.30
N GLY A 44 -9.51 2.12 -17.00
CA GLY A 44 -8.28 2.72 -16.49
C GLY A 44 -8.40 4.22 -16.20
N GLU A 45 -9.41 4.90 -16.74
CA GLU A 45 -9.57 6.35 -16.56
C GLU A 45 -10.18 6.70 -15.19
N PRO A 46 -9.78 7.84 -14.58
CA PRO A 46 -10.46 8.38 -13.40
C PRO A 46 -11.93 8.70 -13.71
N VAL A 47 -12.82 8.40 -12.76
CA VAL A 47 -14.25 8.71 -12.89
C VAL A 47 -14.44 10.23 -12.95
N HIS A 48 -15.20 10.69 -13.94
CA HIS A 48 -15.61 12.09 -13.98
C HIS A 48 -16.72 12.36 -12.95
N ILE A 49 -16.37 13.08 -11.87
CA ILE A 49 -17.27 13.45 -10.79
C ILE A 49 -17.98 14.78 -11.13
N VAL A 50 -19.31 14.79 -11.11
CA VAL A 50 -20.12 15.99 -11.36
C VAL A 50 -20.44 16.71 -10.06
N HIS A 51 -20.77 15.95 -9.03
CA HIS A 51 -21.10 16.51 -7.73
C HIS A 51 -20.50 15.67 -6.60
N ILE A 52 -19.98 16.37 -5.59
CA ILE A 52 -19.60 15.78 -4.31
C ILE A 52 -20.26 16.59 -3.19
N ARG A 53 -20.85 15.90 -2.22
CA ARG A 53 -21.50 16.51 -1.06
C ARG A 53 -21.20 15.67 0.17
N ALA A 54 -21.17 16.32 1.33
CA ALA A 54 -21.10 15.64 2.61
C ALA A 54 -22.21 16.09 3.55
N ASN A 55 -22.55 15.22 4.49
CA ASN A 55 -23.42 15.51 5.61
C ASN A 55 -22.80 14.92 6.88
N PRO A 56 -22.27 15.75 7.79
CA PRO A 56 -22.22 17.22 7.72
C PRO A 56 -21.28 17.72 6.61
N ALA A 57 -21.56 18.91 6.04
CA ALA A 57 -20.88 19.40 4.84
C ALA A 57 -19.38 19.63 5.05
N ASP A 58 -19.03 20.46 6.03
CA ASP A 58 -17.66 20.72 6.48
C ASP A 58 -17.71 21.48 7.82
N ILE A 59 -16.56 21.90 8.33
CA ILE A 59 -16.41 22.56 9.63
C ILE A 59 -17.12 23.93 9.68
N ASN A 60 -17.38 24.57 8.53
CA ASN A 60 -18.01 25.88 8.48
C ASN A 60 -19.49 25.88 8.86
N ILE A 61 -20.10 24.71 9.06
CA ILE A 61 -21.45 24.64 9.63
C ILE A 61 -21.48 25.05 11.11
N LEU A 62 -20.32 25.03 11.79
CA LEU A 62 -20.21 25.43 13.19
C LEU A 62 -20.12 26.97 13.28
N PRO A 63 -20.82 27.63 14.22
CA PRO A 63 -20.87 29.10 14.31
C PRO A 63 -19.52 29.81 14.46
N THR A 64 -18.52 29.11 15.01
CA THR A 64 -17.16 29.63 15.21
C THR A 64 -16.34 29.68 13.92
N TYR A 65 -16.79 28.98 12.88
CA TYR A 65 -16.16 28.85 11.58
C TYR A 65 -17.06 29.48 10.51
N GLY A 66 -16.51 29.76 9.33
CA GLY A 66 -17.31 30.42 8.28
C GLY A 66 -16.54 30.71 7.01
N LYS A 67 -15.20 30.67 7.05
CA LYS A 67 -14.31 30.73 5.88
C LYS A 67 -13.10 29.80 6.04
N ASP A 68 -13.28 28.73 6.80
CA ASP A 68 -12.27 27.69 6.92
C ASP A 68 -12.07 27.01 5.56
N PRO A 69 -10.83 26.83 5.10
CA PRO A 69 -10.58 26.33 3.75
C PRO A 69 -10.86 24.83 3.60
N ARG A 70 -11.14 24.11 4.70
CA ARG A 70 -11.30 22.65 4.68
C ARG A 70 -12.68 22.21 4.23
N VAL A 71 -12.95 22.35 2.94
CA VAL A 71 -14.27 22.14 2.34
C VAL A 71 -14.36 20.83 1.56
N ILE A 72 -15.58 20.37 1.29
CA ILE A 72 -15.84 19.08 0.63
C ILE A 72 -15.22 18.96 -0.78
N ALA A 73 -15.07 20.08 -1.49
CA ALA A 73 -14.49 20.10 -2.83
C ALA A 73 -13.02 19.64 -2.85
N ASN A 74 -12.31 19.76 -1.72
CA ASN A 74 -10.91 19.39 -1.61
C ASN A 74 -10.71 17.87 -1.76
N LEU A 75 -11.74 17.05 -1.50
CA LEU A 75 -11.62 15.60 -1.65
C LEU A 75 -11.36 15.13 -3.08
N ILE A 76 -11.57 15.99 -4.08
CA ILE A 76 -11.46 15.65 -5.50
C ILE A 76 -10.56 16.64 -6.26
N ASP A 77 -9.73 17.42 -5.54
CA ASP A 77 -8.85 18.41 -6.16
C ASP A 77 -7.53 17.81 -6.70
N GLY A 78 -7.25 16.55 -6.34
CA GLY A 78 -6.08 15.79 -6.76
C GLY A 78 -4.81 16.07 -5.94
N VAL A 79 -4.88 16.89 -4.89
CA VAL A 79 -3.74 17.22 -4.01
C VAL A 79 -3.81 16.37 -2.74
N ASN A 80 -3.68 15.06 -2.90
CA ASN A 80 -3.96 14.12 -1.81
C ASN A 80 -2.83 14.00 -0.78
N ARG A 81 -1.57 14.10 -1.22
CA ARG A 81 -0.38 13.88 -0.38
C ARG A 81 0.10 15.18 0.25
N THR A 82 -0.68 15.71 1.18
CA THR A 82 -0.50 17.05 1.74
C THR A 82 -0.83 17.13 3.24
N GLN A 83 -0.37 18.21 3.88
CA GLN A 83 -0.75 18.61 5.24
C GLN A 83 -1.38 20.01 5.28
N ASP A 84 -1.52 20.64 4.11
CA ASP A 84 -2.05 21.99 3.97
C ASP A 84 -3.58 21.98 4.07
N ASP A 85 -4.12 22.77 5.00
CA ASP A 85 -5.57 22.90 5.23
C ASP A 85 -6.34 23.35 3.96
N MET A 86 -5.67 23.96 2.99
CA MET A 86 -6.26 24.32 1.69
C MET A 86 -6.70 23.11 0.85
N HIS A 87 -6.19 21.93 1.16
CA HIS A 87 -6.40 20.70 0.41
C HIS A 87 -6.96 19.56 1.28
N LEU A 88 -7.49 19.88 2.46
CA LEU A 88 -8.10 18.90 3.36
C LEU A 88 -9.60 19.10 3.45
N TRP A 89 -10.35 18.06 3.78
CA TRP A 89 -11.73 18.18 4.23
C TRP A 89 -11.81 17.88 5.72
N LEU A 90 -12.64 18.66 6.43
CA LEU A 90 -12.89 18.47 7.85
C LEU A 90 -14.35 18.79 8.15
N ALA A 91 -15.04 17.92 8.87
CA ALA A 91 -16.41 18.10 9.32
C ALA A 91 -16.53 17.80 10.81
N PRO A 92 -17.53 18.37 11.52
CA PRO A 92 -17.84 17.93 12.87
C PRO A 92 -18.30 16.48 12.87
N PHE A 93 -17.91 15.76 13.90
CA PHE A 93 -18.25 14.37 14.12
C PHE A 93 -19.03 14.20 15.41
N THR A 94 -20.09 13.40 15.39
CA THR A 94 -20.87 13.03 16.57
C THR A 94 -21.12 11.52 16.58
N PRO A 95 -20.49 10.73 17.45
CA PRO A 95 -20.68 9.28 17.50
C PRO A 95 -22.16 8.87 17.47
N GLY A 96 -22.50 7.91 16.60
CA GLY A 96 -23.87 7.40 16.42
C GLY A 96 -24.80 8.29 15.58
N ARG A 97 -24.34 9.44 15.07
CA ARG A 97 -25.06 10.23 14.06
C ARG A 97 -24.60 9.86 12.64
N PRO A 98 -25.42 10.08 11.61
CA PRO A 98 -25.03 9.82 10.24
C PRO A 98 -23.94 10.80 9.79
N HIS A 99 -22.85 10.28 9.24
CA HIS A 99 -21.81 11.04 8.57
C HIS A 99 -21.61 10.40 7.21
N ALA A 100 -21.93 11.13 6.14
CA ALA A 100 -21.96 10.57 4.81
C ALA A 100 -21.28 11.49 3.79
N ILE A 101 -20.60 10.89 2.83
CA ILE A 101 -20.11 11.54 1.62
C ILE A 101 -20.83 10.91 0.43
N THR A 102 -21.38 11.74 -0.44
CA THR A 102 -22.05 11.34 -1.68
C THR A 102 -21.30 11.87 -2.88
N VAL A 103 -21.07 11.02 -3.88
CA VAL A 103 -20.37 11.35 -5.12
C VAL A 103 -21.24 10.92 -6.30
N ASP A 104 -21.59 11.88 -7.16
CA ASP A 104 -22.35 11.65 -8.39
C ASP A 104 -21.41 11.64 -9.59
N PHE A 105 -21.42 10.55 -10.35
CA PHE A 105 -20.63 10.38 -11.57
C PHE A 105 -21.35 11.00 -12.77
N ALA A 106 -20.59 11.39 -13.78
CA ALA A 106 -21.17 11.93 -15.02
C ALA A 106 -21.92 10.89 -15.85
N SER A 107 -21.49 9.63 -15.76
CA SER A 107 -22.10 8.48 -16.40
C SER A 107 -21.88 7.24 -15.54
N SER A 108 -22.79 6.27 -15.63
CA SER A 108 -22.58 4.96 -15.02
C SER A 108 -21.33 4.31 -15.61
N CYS A 109 -20.46 3.77 -14.74
CA CYS A 109 -19.31 2.97 -15.16
C CYS A 109 -19.12 1.76 -14.23
N GLN A 110 -18.24 0.85 -14.62
CA GLN A 110 -17.75 -0.20 -13.73
C GLN A 110 -16.58 0.35 -12.93
N VAL A 111 -16.70 0.38 -11.62
CA VAL A 111 -15.65 0.87 -10.72
C VAL A 111 -14.60 -0.23 -10.56
N ALA A 112 -13.34 0.08 -10.88
CA ALA A 112 -12.22 -0.84 -10.75
C ALA A 112 -11.40 -0.60 -9.47
N MET A 113 -11.34 0.65 -9.01
CA MET A 113 -10.59 1.03 -7.81
C MET A 113 -11.23 2.25 -7.13
N ILE A 114 -11.25 2.25 -5.80
CA ILE A 114 -11.47 3.43 -4.97
C ILE A 114 -10.27 3.60 -4.05
N ARG A 115 -9.62 4.75 -4.07
CA ARG A 115 -8.55 5.11 -3.13
C ARG A 115 -9.04 6.18 -2.17
N ILE A 116 -8.88 5.92 -0.87
CA ILE A 116 -9.23 6.85 0.20
C ILE A 116 -7.94 7.35 0.82
N TRP A 117 -7.69 8.65 0.70
CA TRP A 117 -6.59 9.34 1.36
C TRP A 117 -7.10 9.91 2.68
N ASN A 118 -6.64 9.31 3.77
CA ASN A 118 -7.06 9.63 5.12
C ASN A 118 -6.43 10.93 5.65
N TYR A 119 -6.98 11.48 6.74
CA TYR A 119 -6.65 12.83 7.21
C TYR A 119 -5.21 12.97 7.72
N ASN A 120 -4.37 13.74 7.02
CA ASN A 120 -2.93 13.76 7.21
C ASN A 120 -2.33 15.09 7.72
N LYS A 121 -3.16 15.98 8.30
CA LYS A 121 -2.71 17.32 8.77
C LYS A 121 -1.46 17.31 9.65
N SER A 122 -1.36 16.37 10.59
CA SER A 122 -0.16 16.15 11.43
C SER A 122 -0.32 14.87 12.24
N ARG A 123 0.77 14.37 12.84
CA ARG A 123 0.77 13.14 13.66
C ARG A 123 -0.28 13.13 14.78
N ILE A 124 -0.52 14.29 15.40
CA ILE A 124 -1.51 14.42 16.48
C ILE A 124 -2.94 14.60 15.96
N HIS A 125 -3.11 15.06 14.73
CA HIS A 125 -4.42 15.32 14.14
C HIS A 125 -4.93 14.18 13.26
N SER A 126 -4.08 13.22 12.88
CA SER A 126 -4.48 12.07 12.06
C SER A 126 -5.51 11.16 12.74
N PHE A 127 -5.73 11.31 14.05
CA PHE A 127 -6.84 10.66 14.76
C PHE A 127 -8.24 11.16 14.33
N ARG A 128 -8.31 12.25 13.54
CA ARG A 128 -9.54 12.72 12.87
C ARG A 128 -9.86 11.94 11.60
N GLY A 129 -8.96 11.08 11.15
CA GLY A 129 -9.20 10.25 9.99
C GLY A 129 -10.38 9.31 10.19
N ILE A 130 -11.04 8.95 9.08
CA ILE A 130 -12.10 7.94 9.09
C ILE A 130 -11.48 6.58 9.43
N LYS A 131 -12.22 5.75 10.18
CA LYS A 131 -11.79 4.40 10.54
C LYS A 131 -12.74 3.36 9.95
N ASP A 132 -13.89 3.11 10.56
CA ASP A 132 -14.86 2.12 10.05
C ASP A 132 -15.80 2.79 9.04
N VAL A 133 -15.96 2.19 7.85
CA VAL A 133 -16.81 2.71 6.76
C VAL A 133 -17.66 1.64 6.09
N GLU A 134 -18.78 2.07 5.53
CA GLU A 134 -19.57 1.28 4.59
C GLU A 134 -19.74 2.09 3.30
N ILE A 135 -19.40 1.49 2.16
CA ILE A 135 -19.49 2.13 0.85
C ILE A 135 -20.54 1.39 0.03
N SER A 136 -21.47 2.12 -0.57
CA SER A 136 -22.43 1.61 -1.53
C SER A 136 -22.37 2.36 -2.85
N LEU A 137 -22.72 1.66 -3.93
CA LEU A 137 -22.85 2.18 -5.28
C LEU A 137 -24.25 1.84 -5.77
N ASP A 138 -25.03 2.85 -6.14
CA ASP A 138 -26.45 2.73 -6.51
C ASP A 138 -27.23 1.86 -5.49
N GLU A 139 -27.07 2.18 -4.20
CA GLU A 139 -27.71 1.51 -3.05
C GLU A 139 -27.20 0.09 -2.72
N GLN A 140 -26.33 -0.49 -3.53
CA GLN A 140 -25.71 -1.79 -3.24
C GLN A 140 -24.39 -1.62 -2.50
N PHE A 141 -24.20 -2.29 -1.36
CA PHE A 141 -22.91 -2.25 -0.65
C PHE A 141 -21.81 -2.89 -1.51
N ILE A 142 -20.69 -2.17 -1.66
CA ILE A 142 -19.49 -2.61 -2.38
C ILE A 142 -18.27 -2.73 -1.47
N PHE A 143 -18.27 -2.07 -0.30
CA PHE A 143 -17.21 -2.24 0.70
C PHE A 143 -17.74 -2.03 2.12
N LYS A 144 -17.25 -2.83 3.07
CA LYS A 144 -17.47 -2.66 4.50
C LYS A 144 -16.16 -3.03 5.20
N GLY A 145 -15.55 -2.08 5.89
CA GLY A 145 -14.24 -2.34 6.48
C GLY A 145 -13.62 -1.13 7.17
N GLU A 146 -12.42 -1.34 7.69
CA GLU A 146 -11.58 -0.33 8.29
C GLU A 146 -10.72 0.35 7.22
N ILE A 147 -10.47 1.65 7.37
CA ILE A 147 -9.55 2.43 6.55
C ILE A 147 -8.31 2.82 7.37
N ALA A 148 -7.13 2.49 6.86
CA ALA A 148 -5.85 2.75 7.50
C ALA A 148 -5.68 4.23 7.89
N LYS A 149 -5.13 4.44 9.08
CA LYS A 149 -4.85 5.78 9.58
C LYS A 149 -3.70 6.42 8.81
N ALA A 150 -3.82 7.71 8.49
CA ALA A 150 -2.68 8.47 8.00
C ALA A 150 -1.59 8.67 9.09
N SER A 151 -0.32 8.62 8.69
CA SER A 151 0.83 8.76 9.59
C SER A 151 0.94 10.16 10.21
N GLY A 152 0.45 11.19 9.50
CA GLY A 152 0.66 12.58 9.84
C GLY A 152 2.02 13.12 9.38
N THR A 153 2.67 12.49 8.40
CA THR A 153 3.91 12.94 7.74
C THR A 153 3.71 13.04 6.23
N LEU A 154 4.58 13.78 5.51
CA LEU A 154 4.56 13.84 4.05
C LEU A 154 5.33 12.69 3.38
N ASN A 155 6.29 12.12 4.12
CA ASN A 155 7.12 11.00 3.68
C ASN A 155 6.51 9.69 4.17
N GLY A 156 6.64 8.62 3.38
CA GLY A 156 6.09 7.30 3.69
C GLY A 156 5.61 6.55 2.44
N ALA A 157 5.33 5.26 2.56
CA ALA A 157 4.61 4.51 1.51
C ALA A 157 3.14 4.93 1.45
N LEU A 158 2.44 4.67 0.34
CA LEU A 158 1.03 5.06 0.15
C LEU A 158 0.09 4.54 1.25
N GLU A 159 0.34 3.35 1.77
CA GLU A 159 -0.44 2.75 2.87
C GLU A 159 -0.39 3.58 4.16
N GLN A 160 0.63 4.42 4.33
CA GLN A 160 0.72 5.32 5.48
C GLN A 160 -0.21 6.53 5.35
N PHE A 161 -0.97 6.65 4.26
CA PHE A 161 -1.88 7.77 4.02
C PHE A 161 -3.34 7.34 3.91
N GLY A 162 -3.66 6.04 3.93
CA GLY A 162 -5.00 5.50 3.74
C GLY A 162 -4.97 4.21 2.93
N ASP A 163 -6.09 3.86 2.29
CA ASP A 163 -6.26 2.56 1.63
C ASP A 163 -6.67 2.67 0.16
N THR A 164 -6.25 1.66 -0.61
CA THR A 164 -6.68 1.43 -1.99
C THR A 164 -7.55 0.18 -2.04
N ILE A 165 -8.83 0.34 -2.35
CA ILE A 165 -9.82 -0.73 -2.48
C ILE A 165 -9.91 -1.11 -3.97
N LEU A 166 -9.51 -2.33 -4.30
CA LEU A 166 -9.54 -2.86 -5.66
C LEU A 166 -10.77 -3.77 -5.86
N PHE A 167 -11.47 -3.56 -6.97
CA PHE A 167 -12.63 -4.35 -7.40
C PHE A 167 -12.31 -5.23 -8.62
N THR A 168 -11.03 -5.40 -8.95
CA THR A 168 -10.56 -6.20 -10.07
C THR A 168 -9.21 -6.83 -9.78
N THR A 169 -8.98 -7.98 -10.40
CA THR A 169 -7.68 -8.65 -10.50
C THR A 169 -7.25 -8.85 -11.96
N ASP A 170 -7.96 -8.24 -12.91
CA ASP A 170 -7.62 -8.31 -14.33
C ASP A 170 -6.41 -7.41 -14.64
N ASP A 171 -5.29 -8.03 -15.00
CA ASP A 171 -4.03 -7.37 -15.33
C ASP A 171 -4.19 -6.26 -16.36
N LYS A 172 -5.07 -6.40 -17.35
CA LYS A 172 -5.27 -5.37 -18.38
C LYS A 172 -5.89 -4.11 -17.82
N ILE A 173 -6.82 -4.27 -16.86
CA ILE A 173 -7.45 -3.13 -16.18
C ILE A 173 -6.44 -2.48 -15.24
N LEU A 174 -5.63 -3.27 -14.54
CA LEU A 174 -4.56 -2.76 -13.67
C LEU A 174 -3.51 -1.97 -14.46
N GLU A 175 -3.04 -2.52 -15.59
CA GLU A 175 -2.12 -1.84 -16.51
C GLU A 175 -2.73 -0.55 -17.09
N ALA A 176 -4.01 -0.57 -17.44
CA ALA A 176 -4.71 0.62 -17.93
C ALA A 176 -4.81 1.69 -16.84
N MET A 177 -5.12 1.32 -15.59
CA MET A 177 -5.15 2.27 -14.46
C MET A 177 -3.76 2.86 -14.16
N ALA A 178 -2.70 2.06 -14.23
CA ALA A 178 -1.34 2.51 -13.98
C ALA A 178 -0.92 3.66 -14.91
N GLN A 179 -1.45 3.73 -16.13
CA GLN A 179 -1.17 4.83 -17.08
C GLN A 179 -1.78 6.17 -16.66
N TYR A 180 -2.85 6.16 -15.86
CA TYR A 180 -3.55 7.36 -15.42
C TYR A 180 -3.29 7.71 -13.95
N ASP A 181 -2.78 6.76 -13.17
CA ASP A 181 -2.50 6.93 -11.76
C ASP A 181 -1.17 7.66 -11.54
N LYS A 182 -1.22 9.00 -11.45
CA LYS A 182 -0.04 9.83 -11.15
C LYS A 182 0.64 9.47 -9.82
N THR A 183 -0.09 8.82 -8.92
CA THR A 183 0.45 8.35 -7.64
C THR A 183 1.40 7.18 -7.84
N PHE A 184 1.21 6.40 -8.90
CA PHE A 184 2.08 5.29 -9.30
C PHE A 184 3.47 5.81 -9.72
N ASP A 185 3.53 6.85 -10.56
CA ASP A 185 4.80 7.45 -11.02
C ASP A 185 5.60 8.12 -9.89
N ALA A 186 4.91 8.69 -8.90
CA ALA A 186 5.54 9.38 -7.77
C ALA A 186 6.29 8.42 -6.81
N GLU A 187 6.07 7.10 -6.89
CA GLU A 187 6.88 6.11 -6.16
C GLU A 187 8.25 5.85 -6.82
N ILE A 188 8.49 6.29 -8.07
CA ILE A 188 9.71 5.95 -8.83
C ILE A 188 10.85 6.97 -8.64
N ASP A 189 10.62 8.13 -8.03
CA ASP A 189 11.67 9.16 -7.87
C ASP A 189 12.51 8.96 -6.59
N TYR A 190 13.35 7.92 -6.58
CA TYR A 190 14.33 7.64 -5.52
C TYR A 190 15.66 8.39 -5.69
N THR A 191 15.63 9.67 -6.11
CA THR A 191 16.86 10.47 -6.26
C THR A 191 17.02 11.58 -5.21
N GLN A 192 16.55 11.35 -3.98
CA GLN A 192 16.97 12.17 -2.83
C GLN A 192 17.80 11.35 -1.83
N PRO A 193 19.05 11.75 -1.55
CA PRO A 193 19.87 11.09 -0.54
C PRO A 193 19.17 11.17 0.83
N LEU A 194 19.05 10.03 1.50
CA LEU A 194 18.66 9.91 2.90
C LEU A 194 19.57 10.83 3.74
N GLY A 195 19.04 12.00 4.11
CA GLY A 195 19.62 12.83 5.16
C GLY A 195 19.60 12.04 6.45
N PHE A 196 20.79 11.87 7.02
CA PHE A 196 21.09 11.20 8.27
C PHE A 196 20.00 11.35 9.34
N GLU A 197 19.70 10.22 9.99
CA GLU A 197 19.01 10.15 11.26
C GLU A 197 19.64 11.15 12.24
N GLU A 198 18.94 12.24 12.55
CA GLU A 198 19.21 12.99 13.77
C GLU A 198 18.49 12.30 14.93
N ASP A 199 19.32 11.84 15.85
CA ASP A 199 19.01 11.17 17.11
C ASP A 199 17.67 11.55 17.75
N VAL A 200 16.96 10.50 18.15
CA VAL A 200 15.76 10.51 18.98
C VAL A 200 16.08 11.08 20.37
N ASN A 201 16.11 12.41 20.50
CA ASN A 201 16.04 13.06 21.81
C ASN A 201 14.57 13.11 22.26
N ARG A 202 14.16 12.07 22.99
CA ARG A 202 12.91 12.03 23.76
C ARG A 202 12.81 13.30 24.65
N PRO A 203 11.82 14.19 24.46
CA PRO A 203 11.58 15.24 25.45
C PRO A 203 11.04 14.59 26.73
N ARG A 204 11.69 14.86 27.86
CA ARG A 204 11.09 14.67 29.19
C ARG A 204 10.12 15.83 29.43
N THR A 205 8.85 15.55 29.70
CA THR A 205 7.89 16.55 30.15
C THR A 205 7.22 16.14 31.46
N ALA A 206 7.57 16.89 32.51
CA ALA A 206 6.88 17.20 33.77
C ALA A 206 7.93 18.02 34.57
N ASP A 207 7.79 19.30 34.93
CA ASP A 207 6.66 20.20 35.16
C ASP A 207 7.13 21.65 34.95
N GLY A 208 6.23 22.57 34.59
CA GLY A 208 6.53 23.99 34.56
C GLY A 208 5.46 24.84 33.89
N GLU A 209 4.59 25.43 34.70
CA GLU A 209 3.72 26.54 34.33
C GLU A 209 4.52 27.72 33.76
N GLY A 210 4.02 28.36 32.70
CA GLY A 210 4.59 29.62 32.21
C GLY A 210 4.13 29.96 30.79
N ASP A 211 3.23 30.95 30.70
CA ASP A 211 2.92 31.69 29.49
C ASP A 211 4.19 32.25 28.83
N GLU A 212 4.29 32.15 27.50
CA GLU A 212 4.64 33.21 26.53
C GLU A 212 5.12 32.63 25.19
N ARG A 213 4.46 33.04 24.09
CA ARG A 213 5.01 33.10 22.71
C ARG A 213 6.08 34.23 22.68
N PRO A 214 7.01 34.40 21.71
CA PRO A 214 6.79 34.22 20.26
C PRO A 214 8.01 34.01 19.30
N PHE A 215 7.68 34.00 18.00
CA PHE A 215 8.40 34.39 16.76
C PHE A 215 9.35 33.46 15.97
N THR A 216 8.94 33.35 14.69
CA THR A 216 9.64 32.95 13.46
C THR A 216 10.72 33.94 13.02
N GLN A 217 11.84 33.45 12.46
CA GLN A 217 12.51 34.09 11.32
C GLN A 217 13.50 33.17 10.57
N ALA A 218 13.68 33.48 9.28
CA ALA A 218 14.39 32.76 8.24
C ALA A 218 15.91 33.04 8.18
N GLY A 219 16.68 32.10 7.59
CA GLY A 219 18.09 32.28 7.26
C GLY A 219 18.50 31.51 6.01
N PHE A 220 18.92 32.25 4.99
CA PHE A 220 19.51 31.84 3.71
C PHE A 220 20.95 31.33 3.85
N ARG A 221 21.32 30.32 3.04
CA ARG A 221 22.66 30.08 2.43
C ARG A 221 22.64 28.69 1.78
N ALA A 222 23.33 28.34 0.70
CA ALA A 222 23.90 29.00 -0.47
C ALA A 222 24.15 27.84 -1.46
N GLU A 223 24.10 28.17 -2.74
CA GLU A 223 24.22 27.27 -3.90
C GLU A 223 25.51 26.44 -3.93
N ASP A 224 25.40 25.18 -4.39
CA ASP A 224 26.46 24.48 -5.11
C ASP A 224 25.86 23.75 -6.33
N LYS A 225 26.53 23.89 -7.47
CA LYS A 225 26.15 23.37 -8.80
C LYS A 225 26.46 21.88 -8.94
N PRO A 226 25.73 21.14 -9.80
CA PRO A 226 26.26 19.97 -10.47
C PRO A 226 26.51 20.22 -11.97
N GLU A 227 27.68 19.79 -12.46
CA GLU A 227 27.99 19.59 -13.88
C GLU A 227 27.41 18.25 -14.39
N PRO A 228 27.15 18.10 -15.70
CA PRO A 228 26.48 16.93 -16.26
C PRO A 228 27.48 15.83 -16.65
N LEU A 229 27.25 14.60 -16.18
CA LEU A 229 27.90 13.41 -16.74
C LEU A 229 26.90 12.65 -17.62
N SER A 230 27.17 12.71 -18.93
CA SER A 230 26.56 11.81 -19.91
C SER A 230 27.22 10.43 -19.81
N ALA A 231 26.43 9.37 -19.78
CA ALA A 231 26.88 8.04 -20.18
C ALA A 231 25.74 7.33 -20.90
N ALA A 232 25.87 7.22 -22.22
CA ALA A 232 25.07 6.35 -23.05
C ALA A 232 25.42 4.89 -22.72
N TYR A 233 24.41 4.08 -22.43
CA TYR A 233 24.54 2.63 -22.43
C TYR A 233 23.78 2.06 -23.62
N THR A 234 24.57 1.41 -24.47
CA THR A 234 24.22 0.72 -25.69
C THR A 234 23.28 -0.45 -25.38
N LEU A 235 22.05 -0.40 -25.88
CA LEU A 235 21.15 -1.55 -25.94
C LEU A 235 21.68 -2.56 -26.96
N THR A 236 22.21 -3.68 -26.48
CA THR A 236 22.43 -4.88 -27.29
C THR A 236 21.78 -6.07 -26.61
N GLY A 237 20.77 -6.65 -27.26
CA GLY A 237 20.24 -7.96 -26.89
C GLY A 237 18.73 -8.12 -27.05
N LEU A 238 18.20 -7.88 -28.25
CA LEU A 238 16.89 -8.40 -28.64
C LEU A 238 16.96 -9.93 -28.71
N THR A 239 16.27 -10.62 -27.80
CA THR A 239 15.75 -11.96 -28.06
C THR A 239 14.25 -11.92 -27.95
N SER A 240 13.62 -12.04 -29.12
CA SER A 240 12.20 -12.30 -29.31
C SER A 240 11.80 -13.57 -28.55
N GLN A 241 11.02 -13.43 -27.48
CA GLN A 241 10.28 -14.52 -26.84
C GLN A 241 8.81 -14.11 -26.73
N ALA A 242 7.94 -15.03 -27.09
CA ALA A 242 6.49 -14.86 -27.11
C ALA A 242 5.97 -14.48 -25.70
N LEU A 243 4.89 -13.69 -25.67
CA LEU A 243 4.22 -13.18 -24.46
C LEU A 243 4.28 -14.17 -23.27
N GLY A 244 5.00 -13.80 -22.21
CA GLY A 244 4.79 -14.32 -20.85
C GLY A 244 5.39 -15.70 -20.49
N GLU A 245 6.09 -16.40 -21.39
CA GLU A 245 6.75 -17.68 -21.06
C GLU A 245 8.27 -17.54 -21.03
N TYR A 246 8.88 -17.91 -19.91
CA TYR A 246 10.33 -17.86 -19.70
C TYR A 246 10.87 -19.25 -19.36
N THR A 247 11.84 -19.74 -20.13
CA THR A 247 12.47 -21.04 -19.89
C THR A 247 13.86 -20.87 -19.31
N GLY A 248 14.15 -21.51 -18.16
CA GLY A 248 15.47 -21.45 -17.53
C GLY A 248 15.63 -22.39 -16.34
N LYS A 249 16.82 -22.42 -15.74
CA LYS A 249 17.18 -23.33 -14.63
C LYS A 249 17.28 -22.66 -13.27
N CYS A 250 17.74 -21.42 -13.23
CA CYS A 250 18.02 -20.70 -11.99
C CYS A 250 17.11 -19.49 -11.92
N LEU A 251 16.02 -19.62 -11.17
CA LEU A 251 15.13 -18.51 -10.84
C LEU A 251 15.66 -17.83 -9.57
N GLN A 252 15.96 -16.55 -9.65
CA GLN A 252 16.40 -15.77 -8.51
C GLN A 252 15.45 -14.59 -8.29
N LEU A 253 15.00 -14.48 -7.05
CA LEU A 253 14.13 -13.44 -6.53
C LEU A 253 14.95 -12.59 -5.58
N ASN A 254 15.03 -11.29 -5.82
CA ASN A 254 15.73 -10.35 -4.96
C ASN A 254 14.73 -9.38 -4.34
N PHE A 255 14.53 -9.47 -3.04
CA PHE A 255 13.63 -8.60 -2.31
C PHE A 255 14.37 -7.37 -1.79
N THR A 256 13.89 -6.19 -2.18
CA THR A 256 14.58 -4.91 -1.93
C THR A 256 13.78 -3.96 -1.04
N LEU A 257 12.47 -4.16 -0.91
CA LEU A 257 11.58 -3.37 -0.04
C LEU A 257 10.56 -4.24 0.68
N THR A 258 10.20 -3.83 1.89
CA THR A 258 9.07 -4.32 2.68
C THR A 258 7.94 -3.28 2.68
N TRP A 259 6.76 -3.64 3.21
CA TRP A 259 5.64 -2.71 3.35
C TRP A 259 5.81 -1.69 4.47
N GLY A 260 6.71 -1.91 5.42
CA GLY A 260 7.04 -0.91 6.44
C GLY A 260 8.02 -1.33 7.53
N ASP A 261 8.37 -2.62 7.66
CA ASP A 261 9.35 -3.06 8.65
C ASP A 261 10.79 -2.88 8.13
N SER A 262 11.62 -2.17 8.89
CA SER A 262 13.01 -1.89 8.53
C SER A 262 14.00 -2.99 8.91
N HIS A 263 13.57 -4.00 9.67
CA HIS A 263 14.43 -5.02 10.27
C HIS A 263 14.11 -6.44 9.79
N TYR A 264 12.89 -6.68 9.34
CA TYR A 264 12.43 -8.02 8.98
C TYR A 264 11.68 -8.05 7.65
N LEU A 265 11.93 -9.09 6.87
CA LEU A 265 11.17 -9.42 5.66
C LEU A 265 10.64 -10.83 5.78
N GLY A 266 9.37 -11.03 5.48
CA GLY A 266 8.73 -12.32 5.53
C GLY A 266 7.75 -12.58 4.40
N LEU A 267 7.43 -13.86 4.23
CA LEU A 267 6.42 -14.37 3.31
C LEU A 267 5.78 -15.59 3.96
N THR A 268 4.55 -15.89 3.56
CA THR A 268 3.82 -17.10 3.97
C THR A 268 4.00 -18.22 2.96
N GLY A 269 4.08 -17.93 1.66
CA GLY A 269 4.19 -18.97 0.63
C GLY A 269 4.72 -18.46 -0.70
N LEU A 270 5.34 -19.37 -1.47
CA LEU A 270 5.82 -19.13 -2.83
C LEU A 270 5.45 -20.31 -3.73
N GLU A 271 4.87 -20.01 -4.89
CA GLU A 271 4.73 -20.98 -5.97
C GLU A 271 5.28 -20.45 -7.29
N VAL A 272 5.97 -21.32 -8.02
CA VAL A 272 6.40 -21.08 -9.40
C VAL A 272 5.43 -21.77 -10.34
N VAL A 273 4.77 -21.01 -11.22
CA VAL A 273 3.74 -21.53 -12.12
C VAL A 273 4.38 -21.95 -13.44
N GLY A 274 4.19 -23.22 -13.81
CA GLY A 274 4.69 -23.78 -15.06
C GLY A 274 3.75 -23.55 -16.25
N LYS A 275 4.21 -23.87 -17.47
CA LYS A 275 3.46 -23.68 -18.74
C LYS A 275 2.01 -24.19 -18.78
N GLU A 276 1.67 -25.21 -17.99
CA GLU A 276 0.32 -25.78 -17.92
C GLU A 276 -0.58 -25.04 -16.89
N GLY A 277 -0.12 -23.91 -16.34
CA GLY A 277 -0.79 -23.15 -15.29
C GLY A 277 -0.75 -23.80 -13.90
N GLN A 278 0.01 -24.89 -13.75
CA GLN A 278 0.14 -25.64 -12.49
C GLN A 278 1.42 -25.25 -11.75
N ALA A 279 1.38 -25.31 -10.41
CA ALA A 279 2.57 -25.10 -9.59
C ALA A 279 3.62 -26.18 -9.89
N LEU A 280 4.86 -25.73 -10.15
CA LEU A 280 6.01 -26.61 -10.25
C LEU A 280 6.39 -27.11 -8.85
N PRO A 281 6.72 -28.39 -8.68
CA PRO A 281 7.18 -28.90 -7.40
C PRO A 281 8.54 -28.29 -7.05
N ILE A 282 8.59 -27.59 -5.91
CA ILE A 282 9.82 -27.00 -5.36
C ILE A 282 10.18 -27.78 -4.10
N PRO A 283 10.95 -28.87 -4.19
CA PRO A 283 11.42 -29.57 -3.00
C PRO A 283 12.46 -28.70 -2.25
N ARG A 284 12.59 -28.93 -0.94
CA ARG A 284 13.42 -28.10 -0.04
C ARG A 284 14.89 -28.03 -0.46
N GLU A 285 15.38 -29.03 -1.19
CA GLU A 285 16.78 -29.13 -1.63
C GLU A 285 17.13 -28.20 -2.80
N ILE A 286 16.13 -27.66 -3.50
CA ILE A 286 16.37 -26.79 -4.67
C ILE A 286 16.12 -25.31 -4.37
N ILE A 287 15.67 -24.98 -3.16
CA ILE A 287 15.40 -23.62 -2.71
C ILE A 287 16.44 -23.20 -1.68
N GLU A 288 17.07 -22.06 -1.93
CA GLU A 288 18.08 -21.45 -1.08
C GLU A 288 17.73 -19.99 -0.84
N ALA A 289 17.99 -19.48 0.36
CA ALA A 289 17.80 -18.07 0.67
C ALA A 289 19.05 -17.47 1.31
N SER A 290 19.22 -16.16 1.12
CA SER A 290 20.30 -15.38 1.72
C SER A 290 19.75 -14.00 2.09
N PRO A 291 19.53 -13.70 3.38
CA PRO A 291 19.66 -14.60 4.54
C PRO A 291 18.73 -15.82 4.48
N THR A 292 19.09 -16.92 5.15
CA THR A 292 18.30 -18.17 5.17
C THR A 292 17.02 -18.00 5.99
N ASP A 293 17.15 -17.53 7.23
CA ASP A 293 16.08 -17.23 8.18
C ASP A 293 16.67 -16.48 9.39
N LEU A 294 15.86 -16.19 10.41
CA LEU A 294 16.31 -15.49 11.61
C LEU A 294 17.42 -16.20 12.40
N ASN A 295 17.57 -17.53 12.27
CA ASN A 295 18.58 -18.28 13.03
C ASN A 295 20.02 -18.00 12.57
N GLU A 296 20.22 -17.21 11.51
CA GLU A 296 21.54 -16.67 11.17
C GLU A 296 22.02 -15.58 12.14
N LEU A 297 21.10 -14.96 12.89
CA LEU A 297 21.44 -13.95 13.88
C LEU A 297 21.83 -14.60 15.22
N PRO A 298 22.93 -14.17 15.88
CA PRO A 298 23.36 -14.73 17.17
C PRO A 298 22.32 -14.62 18.31
N GLU A 299 21.40 -13.66 18.19
CA GLU A 299 20.35 -13.37 19.17
C GLU A 299 19.17 -14.34 19.06
N TYR A 300 19.03 -15.02 17.93
CA TYR A 300 17.96 -15.95 17.63
C TYR A 300 18.49 -17.37 17.68
N ASN A 301 17.83 -18.21 18.47
CA ASN A 301 18.11 -19.64 18.53
C ASN A 301 16.77 -20.36 18.46
N GLU A 302 16.63 -21.30 17.53
CA GLU A 302 15.43 -22.13 17.36
C GLU A 302 14.17 -21.37 16.94
N ASP A 303 14.30 -20.30 16.16
CA ASP A 303 13.16 -19.65 15.53
C ASP A 303 12.54 -20.59 14.48
N ILE A 304 11.22 -20.76 14.56
CA ILE A 304 10.45 -21.71 13.74
C ILE A 304 10.16 -21.21 12.32
N ARG A 305 10.41 -19.92 12.03
CA ARG A 305 10.06 -19.26 10.76
C ARG A 305 11.10 -19.49 9.68
N THR A 306 11.36 -20.76 9.39
CA THR A 306 12.44 -21.27 8.55
C THR A 306 12.06 -21.35 7.08
N LEU A 307 13.06 -21.48 6.20
CA LEU A 307 12.87 -21.45 4.74
C LEU A 307 11.87 -22.51 4.19
N ASP A 308 11.73 -23.66 4.85
CA ASP A 308 10.76 -24.69 4.46
C ASP A 308 9.31 -24.21 4.51
N LYS A 309 8.98 -23.17 5.29
CA LYS A 309 7.61 -22.65 5.38
C LYS A 309 7.09 -22.07 4.07
N LEU A 310 7.97 -21.58 3.20
CA LEU A 310 7.58 -21.07 1.88
C LEU A 310 6.92 -22.11 0.97
N ILE A 311 7.15 -23.40 1.24
CA ILE A 311 6.78 -24.51 0.36
C ILE A 311 6.06 -25.64 1.11
N ASP A 312 5.54 -25.37 2.32
CA ASP A 312 4.84 -26.37 3.13
C ASP A 312 3.37 -26.58 2.70
N GLY A 313 2.86 -25.69 1.84
CA GLY A 313 1.52 -25.74 1.26
C GLY A 313 0.42 -25.11 2.12
N ILE A 314 0.74 -24.53 3.27
CA ILE A 314 -0.21 -23.89 4.19
C ILE A 314 -0.12 -22.37 3.99
N ASN A 315 -0.66 -21.91 2.86
CA ASN A 315 -0.46 -20.54 2.39
C ASN A 315 -1.48 -19.52 2.92
N ILE A 316 -2.71 -19.96 3.23
CA ILE A 316 -3.79 -19.10 3.73
C ILE A 316 -3.86 -19.25 5.26
N THR A 317 -2.98 -18.54 5.96
CA THR A 317 -2.81 -18.68 7.42
C THR A 317 -2.39 -17.37 8.09
N MET A 318 -2.67 -17.27 9.39
CA MET A 318 -2.17 -16.24 10.31
C MET A 318 -1.16 -16.81 11.31
N GLU A 319 -0.95 -18.12 11.32
CA GLU A 319 -0.04 -18.81 12.24
C GLU A 319 1.40 -18.70 11.73
N ASP A 320 2.30 -18.20 12.58
CA ASP A 320 3.69 -17.95 12.19
C ASP A 320 4.53 -19.21 12.04
N GLU A 321 4.05 -20.34 12.56
CA GLU A 321 4.57 -21.69 12.33
C GLU A 321 4.59 -22.10 10.85
N HIS A 322 3.84 -21.38 10.02
CA HIS A 322 3.72 -21.54 8.56
C HIS A 322 4.22 -20.31 7.79
N MET A 323 5.10 -19.50 8.39
CA MET A 323 5.63 -18.30 7.74
C MET A 323 7.15 -18.30 7.77
N TRP A 324 7.75 -17.80 6.70
CA TRP A 324 9.18 -17.57 6.60
C TRP A 324 9.53 -16.14 6.99
N LEU A 325 10.63 -15.94 7.72
CA LEU A 325 11.09 -14.63 8.13
C LEU A 325 12.63 -14.55 8.14
N ILE A 326 13.16 -13.47 7.57
CA ILE A 326 14.60 -13.17 7.52
C ILE A 326 14.91 -11.80 8.12
N PRO A 327 16.16 -11.56 8.55
CA PRO A 327 16.63 -10.20 8.75
C PRO A 327 16.60 -9.44 7.43
N PHE A 328 16.17 -8.19 7.51
CA PHE A 328 16.09 -7.26 6.40
C PHE A 328 16.94 -6.03 6.69
N THR A 329 17.60 -5.52 5.66
CA THR A 329 18.34 -4.26 5.72
C THR A 329 18.02 -3.43 4.48
N TYR A 330 17.45 -2.25 4.67
CA TYR A 330 17.12 -1.35 3.57
C TYR A 330 18.34 -1.06 2.68
N GLY A 331 18.17 -1.19 1.37
CA GLY A 331 19.24 -0.99 0.39
C GLY A 331 20.19 -2.18 0.20
N ALA A 332 20.06 -3.25 0.99
CA ALA A 332 20.75 -4.52 0.75
C ALA A 332 19.92 -5.45 -0.16
N ASN A 333 20.57 -6.49 -0.68
CA ASN A 333 19.89 -7.54 -1.44
C ASN A 333 19.54 -8.71 -0.53
N HIS A 334 18.34 -9.26 -0.72
CA HIS A 334 17.86 -10.44 0.00
C HIS A 334 17.37 -11.44 -1.05
N PHE A 335 18.14 -12.50 -1.23
CA PHE A 335 17.94 -13.42 -2.33
C PHE A 335 17.18 -14.66 -1.90
N LEU A 336 16.28 -15.10 -2.77
CA LEU A 336 15.66 -16.41 -2.76
C LEU A 336 15.89 -17.03 -4.13
N THR A 337 16.57 -18.18 -4.18
CA THR A 337 17.00 -18.83 -5.41
C THR A 337 16.40 -20.22 -5.51
N VAL A 338 15.78 -20.53 -6.64
CA VAL A 338 15.27 -21.86 -6.98
C VAL A 338 16.07 -22.40 -8.15
N THR A 339 16.80 -23.51 -7.93
CA THR A 339 17.68 -24.12 -8.93
C THR A 339 17.13 -25.46 -9.41
N PHE A 340 16.51 -25.47 -10.59
CA PHE A 340 15.96 -26.67 -11.20
C PHE A 340 17.07 -27.56 -11.81
N ASP A 341 16.89 -28.88 -11.73
CA ASP A 341 17.78 -29.87 -12.35
C ASP A 341 17.81 -29.73 -13.89
N LYS A 342 16.64 -29.44 -14.46
CA LYS A 342 16.37 -29.24 -15.89
C LYS A 342 15.71 -27.89 -16.11
N PRO A 343 15.88 -27.28 -17.30
CA PRO A 343 15.20 -26.02 -17.59
C PRO A 343 13.68 -26.20 -17.50
N GLN A 344 13.02 -25.33 -16.75
CA GLN A 344 11.57 -25.29 -16.58
C GLN A 344 11.00 -24.10 -17.36
N SER A 345 9.82 -24.28 -17.96
CA SER A 345 9.03 -23.18 -18.53
C SER A 345 8.17 -22.56 -17.43
N ILE A 346 8.46 -21.33 -17.06
CA ILE A 346 7.79 -20.53 -16.04
C ILE A 346 6.92 -19.49 -16.73
N VAL A 347 5.66 -19.40 -16.32
CA VAL A 347 4.68 -18.43 -16.83
C VAL A 347 4.17 -17.47 -15.76
N GLY A 348 4.49 -17.72 -14.49
CA GLY A 348 4.07 -16.86 -13.39
C GLY A 348 4.68 -17.25 -12.06
N LEU A 349 4.49 -16.38 -11.07
CA LEU A 349 4.85 -16.57 -9.67
C LEU A 349 3.63 -16.21 -8.82
N ARG A 350 3.36 -16.97 -7.76
CA ARG A 350 2.33 -16.63 -6.76
C ARG A 350 2.99 -16.42 -5.41
N PHE A 351 2.61 -15.35 -4.71
CA PHE A 351 3.23 -14.94 -3.47
C PHE A 351 2.14 -14.77 -2.40
N TRP A 352 2.19 -15.58 -1.35
CA TRP A 352 1.43 -15.30 -0.15
C TRP A 352 2.32 -14.50 0.77
N ASN A 353 1.97 -13.24 0.98
CA ASN A 353 2.80 -12.32 1.75
C ASN A 353 2.65 -12.57 3.27
N TYR A 354 3.56 -12.03 4.09
CA TYR A 354 3.53 -12.23 5.54
C TYR A 354 2.20 -11.77 6.15
N ASN A 355 1.49 -12.67 6.85
CA ASN A 355 0.07 -12.47 7.17
C ASN A 355 -0.30 -12.65 8.66
N LYS A 356 0.68 -12.62 9.57
CA LYS A 356 0.46 -12.98 10.98
C LYS A 356 -0.63 -12.16 11.68
N THR A 357 -0.53 -10.83 11.62
CA THR A 357 -1.53 -9.89 12.15
C THR A 357 -1.58 -8.65 11.26
N SER A 358 -2.63 -7.83 11.37
CA SER A 358 -2.71 -6.56 10.64
C SER A 358 -1.49 -5.65 10.88
N GLU A 359 -0.87 -5.69 12.06
CA GLU A 359 0.35 -4.95 12.35
C GLU A 359 1.62 -5.63 11.83
N ASP A 360 1.67 -6.97 11.85
CA ASP A 360 2.87 -7.68 11.41
C ASP A 360 2.99 -7.79 9.88
N THR A 361 1.89 -7.60 9.14
CA THR A 361 1.88 -7.61 7.66
C THR A 361 2.82 -6.56 7.03
N TYR A 362 3.26 -5.56 7.79
CA TYR A 362 4.30 -4.60 7.35
C TYR A 362 5.69 -5.24 7.18
N ARG A 363 5.93 -6.45 7.72
CA ARG A 363 7.10 -7.28 7.42
C ARG A 363 7.04 -7.94 6.05
N GLY A 364 5.89 -7.89 5.38
CA GLY A 364 5.72 -8.48 4.07
C GLY A 364 6.62 -7.83 3.01
N ALA A 365 7.05 -8.61 2.03
CA ALA A 365 7.78 -8.11 0.87
C ALA A 365 6.91 -7.15 0.04
N LYS A 366 7.44 -5.98 -0.33
CA LYS A 366 6.80 -5.00 -1.21
C LYS A 366 7.34 -5.09 -2.63
N ILE A 367 8.67 -5.16 -2.81
CA ILE A 367 9.29 -5.19 -4.15
C ILE A 367 10.19 -6.41 -4.31
N VAL A 368 10.00 -7.13 -5.41
CA VAL A 368 10.85 -8.24 -5.85
C VAL A 368 11.40 -8.00 -7.25
N HIS A 369 12.69 -8.18 -7.43
CA HIS A 369 13.31 -8.25 -8.75
C HIS A 369 13.51 -9.71 -9.14
N VAL A 370 13.14 -10.04 -10.37
CA VAL A 370 13.12 -11.42 -10.85
C VAL A 370 14.14 -11.57 -11.97
N THR A 371 15.05 -12.52 -11.79
CA THR A 371 16.02 -12.94 -12.81
C THR A 371 15.89 -14.44 -13.06
N LEU A 372 16.08 -14.86 -14.32
CA LEU A 372 16.11 -16.25 -14.72
C LEU A 372 17.38 -16.50 -15.53
N ASP A 373 18.23 -17.41 -15.07
CA ASP A 373 19.57 -17.68 -15.64
C ASP A 373 20.42 -16.40 -15.81
N GLY A 374 20.23 -15.44 -14.89
CA GLY A 374 20.90 -14.13 -14.92
C GLY A 374 20.25 -13.08 -15.82
N CYS A 375 19.25 -13.45 -16.62
CA CYS A 375 18.46 -12.51 -17.42
C CYS A 375 17.35 -11.89 -16.57
N ARG A 376 17.28 -10.56 -16.51
CA ARG A 376 16.23 -9.84 -15.77
C ARG A 376 14.89 -9.98 -16.50
N ILE A 377 13.90 -10.51 -15.78
CA ILE A 377 12.50 -10.63 -16.22
C ILE A 377 11.68 -9.44 -15.72
N SER A 378 11.90 -9.02 -14.47
CA SER A 378 11.16 -7.89 -13.89
C SER A 378 11.54 -6.57 -14.54
N PRO A 379 10.67 -5.54 -14.50
CA PRO A 379 11.06 -4.19 -14.87
C PRO A 379 12.21 -3.66 -13.96
N PRO A 380 12.88 -2.55 -14.34
CA PRO A 380 13.96 -1.97 -13.54
C PRO A 380 13.60 -1.71 -12.08
N GLU A 381 12.38 -1.25 -11.84
CA GLU A 381 11.76 -0.97 -10.54
C GLU A 381 11.34 -2.22 -9.75
N GLY A 382 11.31 -3.40 -10.39
CA GLY A 382 10.84 -4.65 -9.78
C GLY A 382 9.32 -4.81 -9.84
N PHE A 383 8.83 -5.99 -9.46
CA PHE A 383 7.39 -6.25 -9.32
C PHE A 383 6.92 -5.87 -7.91
N LEU A 384 5.76 -5.23 -7.84
CA LEU A 384 5.04 -4.97 -6.60
C LEU A 384 4.32 -6.24 -6.12
N ILE A 385 4.57 -6.63 -4.87
CA ILE A 385 3.85 -7.71 -4.20
C ILE A 385 2.86 -7.08 -3.22
N ARG A 386 1.58 -7.46 -3.31
CA ARG A 386 0.51 -6.98 -2.42
C ARG A 386 0.81 -7.36 -0.98
N LYS A 387 0.46 -6.48 -0.05
CA LYS A 387 0.55 -6.75 1.38
C LYS A 387 -0.42 -7.84 1.81
N GLY A 388 -0.04 -8.62 2.81
CA GLY A 388 -0.95 -9.57 3.45
C GLY A 388 -2.12 -8.83 4.12
N PRO A 389 -3.36 -9.34 4.06
CA PRO A 389 -4.54 -8.68 4.64
C PRO A 389 -4.59 -8.72 6.18
N GLY A 390 -3.73 -9.52 6.82
CA GLY A 390 -3.76 -9.77 8.27
C GLY A 390 -4.97 -10.60 8.72
N ASN A 391 -5.59 -11.35 7.79
CA ASN A 391 -6.70 -12.26 8.02
C ASN A 391 -6.70 -13.39 6.95
N CYS A 392 -7.57 -14.40 7.11
CA CYS A 392 -7.66 -15.56 6.22
C CYS A 392 -9.05 -15.71 5.57
N HIS A 393 -9.76 -14.62 5.32
CA HIS A 393 -11.11 -14.69 4.76
C HIS A 393 -11.13 -15.10 3.28
N PHE A 394 -10.04 -14.90 2.56
CA PHE A 394 -9.89 -15.22 1.14
C PHE A 394 -8.43 -15.60 0.82
N ASP A 395 -8.22 -16.17 -0.37
CA ASP A 395 -6.88 -16.42 -0.90
C ASP A 395 -6.22 -15.12 -1.37
N PHE A 396 -5.09 -14.76 -0.77
CA PHE A 396 -4.40 -13.49 -0.97
C PHE A 396 -3.10 -13.59 -1.78
N ALA A 397 -2.98 -14.62 -2.62
CA ALA A 397 -1.85 -14.88 -3.52
C ALA A 397 -1.52 -13.76 -4.53
#